data_AF-A0A150ASC0-F1
#
_entry.id   AF-A0A150ASC0-F1
#
_cell.length_a   1.000
_cell.length_b   1.000
_cell.length_c   1.000
_cell.angle_alpha   90.00
_cell.angle_beta   90.00
_cell.angle_gamma   90.00
#
_symmetry.space_group_name_H-M   'P 1'
#
loop_
_entity.id
_entity.type
_entity.pdbx_description
1 polymer ?
#
loop_
_entity_poly.entity_id
_entity_poly.type
_entity_poly.pdbx_seq_one_letter_code
_entity_poly.pdbx_strand_id
1 'polypeptide(L)'
;MKDLEERVYIEYVSKEIKSIRENDEAKNKLLKGISISMIAASFIGFALFISSIDNKSMIADNLFSQYQRSDANENDEGSIDSILSKTQQMIQQEDYVQAIKQLEHIPDSDHKDWYLLNAYLGIDDFNNMEFYFHKINTDQYHLYNLELDLMFTVHLYIYKFKRSILYALI
;
A
#
# COMPACT_ATOMS: atom_id res chain seq x y z
N MET A 1 -3.84 -46.61 -62.58
CA MET A 1 -2.83 -45.59 -62.22
C MET A 1 -3.46 -44.40 -61.51
N LYS A 2 -4.51 -43.76 -62.06
CA LYS A 2 -5.22 -42.64 -61.40
C LYS A 2 -5.63 -42.89 -59.94
N ASP A 3 -6.15 -44.07 -59.64
CA ASP A 3 -6.61 -44.46 -58.29
C ASP A 3 -5.48 -44.55 -57.24
N LEU A 4 -4.25 -44.75 -57.69
CA LEU A 4 -3.06 -44.83 -56.84
C LEU A 4 -2.45 -43.45 -56.59
N GLU A 5 -2.45 -42.60 -57.62
CA GLU A 5 -2.06 -41.18 -57.53
C GLU A 5 -3.00 -40.42 -56.57
N GLU A 6 -4.31 -40.68 -56.64
CA GLU A 6 -5.30 -40.05 -55.78
C GLU A 6 -5.11 -40.44 -54.31
N ARG A 7 -4.81 -41.72 -54.03
CA ARG A 7 -4.50 -42.18 -52.66
C ARG A 7 -3.23 -41.53 -52.11
N VAL A 8 -2.17 -41.45 -52.92
CA VAL A 8 -0.89 -40.82 -52.51
C VAL A 8 -1.11 -39.33 -52.22
N TYR A 9 -1.92 -38.64 -53.04
CA TYR A 9 -2.27 -37.25 -52.84
C TYR A 9 -3.06 -37.03 -51.54
N ILE A 10 -4.10 -37.84 -51.29
CA ILE A 10 -4.90 -37.77 -50.06
C ILE A 10 -4.02 -38.00 -48.83
N GLU A 11 -3.10 -38.97 -48.87
CA GLU A 11 -2.22 -39.25 -47.74
C GLU A 11 -1.22 -38.11 -47.47
N TYR A 12 -0.69 -37.49 -48.51
CA TYR A 12 0.16 -36.30 -48.40
C TYR A 12 -0.60 -35.13 -47.74
N VAL A 13 -1.79 -34.80 -48.27
CA VAL A 13 -2.62 -33.71 -47.73
C VAL A 13 -3.03 -33.99 -46.28
N SER A 14 -3.36 -35.24 -45.96
CA SER A 14 -3.69 -35.66 -44.59
C SER A 14 -2.51 -35.45 -43.61
N LYS A 15 -1.29 -35.79 -44.03
CA LYS A 15 -0.07 -35.54 -43.23
C LYS A 15 0.19 -34.04 -43.05
N GLU A 16 -0.04 -33.24 -44.08
CA GLU A 16 0.14 -31.79 -44.02
C GLU A 16 -0.86 -31.13 -43.06
N ILE A 17 -2.16 -31.49 -43.14
CA ILE A 17 -3.19 -31.00 -42.23
C ILE A 17 -2.89 -31.41 -40.77
N LYS A 18 -2.42 -32.64 -40.57
CA LYS A 18 -2.03 -33.13 -39.23
C LYS A 18 -0.87 -32.31 -38.66
N SER A 19 0.16 -32.06 -39.46
CA SER A 19 1.31 -31.22 -39.08
C SER A 19 0.91 -29.79 -38.72
N ILE A 20 -0.01 -29.19 -39.49
CA ILE A 20 -0.54 -27.85 -39.20
C ILE A 20 -1.28 -27.82 -37.86
N ARG A 21 -2.16 -28.81 -37.60
CA ARG A 21 -2.88 -28.91 -36.32
C ARG A 21 -1.95 -29.08 -35.13
N GLU A 22 -0.96 -29.95 -35.25
CA GLU A 22 0.01 -30.19 -34.17
C GLU A 22 0.82 -28.93 -33.87
N ASN A 23 1.23 -28.17 -34.90
CA ASN A 23 1.90 -26.88 -34.73
C ASN A 23 1.00 -25.82 -34.10
N ASP A 24 -0.28 -25.74 -34.48
CA ASP A 24 -1.23 -24.79 -33.90
C ASP A 24 -1.57 -25.14 -32.45
N GLU A 25 -1.69 -26.42 -32.10
CA GLU A 25 -1.87 -26.86 -30.72
C GLU A 25 -0.64 -26.55 -29.85
N ALA A 26 0.57 -26.76 -30.38
CA ALA A 26 1.81 -26.44 -29.69
C ALA A 26 1.93 -24.93 -29.44
N LYS A 27 1.64 -24.10 -30.44
CA LYS A 27 1.58 -22.64 -30.30
C LYS A 27 0.54 -22.20 -29.28
N ASN A 28 -0.67 -22.77 -29.32
CA ASN A 28 -1.72 -22.44 -28.36
C ASN A 28 -1.38 -22.86 -26.93
N LYS A 29 -0.75 -24.03 -26.73
CA LYS A 29 -0.25 -24.46 -25.41
C LYS A 29 0.83 -23.51 -24.89
N LEU A 30 1.75 -23.08 -25.76
CA LEU A 30 2.81 -22.15 -25.41
C LEU A 30 2.24 -20.77 -25.06
N LEU A 31 1.30 -20.23 -25.85
CA LEU A 31 0.60 -18.99 -25.56
C LEU A 31 -0.18 -19.07 -24.23
N LYS A 32 -0.93 -20.15 -23.99
CA LYS A 32 -1.61 -20.37 -22.70
C LYS A 32 -0.63 -20.43 -21.53
N GLY A 33 0.50 -21.12 -21.70
CA GLY A 33 1.56 -21.19 -20.70
C GLY A 33 2.16 -19.81 -20.38
N ILE A 34 2.45 -19.01 -21.41
CA ILE A 34 2.91 -17.62 -21.25
C ILE A 34 1.84 -16.79 -20.51
N SER A 35 0.57 -16.84 -20.93
CA SER A 35 -0.51 -16.09 -20.29
C SER A 35 -0.67 -16.46 -18.81
N ILE A 36 -0.65 -17.75 -18.46
CA ILE A 36 -0.73 -18.20 -17.06
C ILE A 36 0.49 -17.74 -16.27
N SER A 37 1.69 -17.84 -16.85
CA SER A 37 2.92 -17.38 -16.18
C SER A 37 2.93 -15.87 -15.93
N MET A 38 2.41 -15.05 -16.86
CA MET A 38 2.24 -13.60 -16.65
C MET A 38 1.25 -13.31 -15.54
N ILE A 39 0.10 -14.00 -15.50
CA ILE A 39 -0.89 -13.83 -14.43
C ILE A 39 -0.28 -14.20 -13.08
N ALA A 40 0.43 -15.33 -13.00
CA ALA A 40 1.10 -15.77 -11.79
C ALA A 40 2.20 -14.79 -11.34
N ALA A 41 3.02 -14.29 -12.27
CA ALA A 41 4.05 -13.30 -11.98
C ALA A 41 3.46 -11.98 -11.48
N SER A 42 2.39 -11.49 -12.11
CA SER A 42 1.67 -10.29 -11.66
C SER A 42 1.05 -10.50 -10.27
N PHE A 43 0.49 -11.68 -10.00
CA PHE A 43 -0.06 -12.01 -8.69
C PHE A 43 1.03 -12.05 -7.61
N ILE A 44 2.17 -12.68 -7.89
CA ILE A 44 3.32 -12.71 -6.98
C ILE A 44 3.86 -11.29 -6.75
N GLY A 45 4.01 -10.49 -7.81
CA GLY A 45 4.44 -9.10 -7.70
C GLY A 45 3.50 -8.27 -6.82
N PHE A 46 2.19 -8.43 -7.01
CA PHE A 46 1.18 -7.76 -6.19
C PHE A 46 1.20 -8.24 -4.73
N ALA A 47 1.33 -9.55 -4.50
CA ALA A 47 1.43 -10.11 -3.15
C ALA A 47 2.68 -9.61 -2.41
N LEU A 48 3.82 -9.54 -3.11
CA LEU A 48 5.05 -8.97 -2.57
C LEU A 48 4.87 -7.47 -2.24
N PHE A 49 4.25 -6.71 -3.13
CA PHE A 49 3.94 -5.29 -2.89
C PHE A 49 3.04 -5.08 -1.66
N ILE A 50 1.96 -5.86 -1.50
CA ILE A 50 1.13 -5.82 -0.29
C ILE A 50 1.97 -6.19 0.95
N SER A 51 2.84 -7.20 0.82
CA SER A 51 3.67 -7.64 1.94
C SER A 51 4.63 -6.55 2.41
N SER A 52 5.16 -5.72 1.50
CA SER A 52 6.10 -4.63 1.83
C SER A 52 5.44 -3.41 2.46
N ILE A 53 4.12 -3.23 2.31
CA ILE A 53 3.42 -2.13 2.96
C ILE A 53 3.31 -2.42 4.46
N ASP A 54 3.99 -1.59 5.24
CA ASP A 54 3.96 -1.62 6.70
C ASP A 54 3.61 -0.23 7.24
N ASN A 55 2.88 -0.18 8.36
CA ASN A 55 2.50 1.10 8.95
C ASN A 55 3.72 1.85 9.48
N LYS A 56 4.74 1.15 9.97
CA LYS A 56 5.99 1.74 10.46
C LYS A 56 6.72 2.54 9.37
N SER A 57 6.88 1.96 8.18
CA SER A 57 7.52 2.65 7.06
C SER A 57 6.66 3.82 6.59
N MET A 58 5.33 3.63 6.52
CA MET A 58 4.41 4.72 6.17
C MET A 58 4.50 5.89 7.15
N ILE A 59 4.53 5.62 8.46
CA ILE A 59 4.66 6.68 9.47
C ILE A 59 6.03 7.32 9.37
N ALA A 60 7.12 6.55 9.27
CA ALA A 60 8.48 7.09 9.20
C ALA A 60 8.71 7.99 7.98
N ASP A 61 8.20 7.60 6.81
CA ASP A 61 8.37 8.36 5.57
C ASP A 61 7.56 9.66 5.57
N ASN A 62 6.43 9.70 6.27
CA ASN A 62 5.51 10.84 6.27
C ASN A 62 5.61 11.72 7.53
N LEU A 63 6.25 11.26 8.62
CA LEU A 63 6.37 12.05 9.85
C LEU A 63 7.30 13.24 9.62
N PHE A 64 6.71 14.33 9.12
CA PHE A 64 7.43 15.54 8.75
C PHE A 64 8.23 16.09 9.94
N SER A 65 9.52 16.33 9.69
CA SER A 65 10.46 16.88 10.66
C SER A 65 10.52 18.41 10.70
N GLN A 66 9.68 19.11 9.92
CA GLN A 66 9.71 20.56 9.80
C GLN A 66 9.08 21.32 10.98
N TYR A 67 8.87 20.70 12.14
CA TYR A 67 8.78 21.48 13.37
C TYR A 67 10.18 22.03 13.70
N GLN A 68 10.64 23.01 12.91
CA GLN A 68 11.78 23.82 13.28
C GLN A 68 11.32 24.75 14.39
N ARG A 69 11.81 24.48 15.61
CA ARG A 69 11.75 25.37 16.78
C ARG A 69 11.78 26.85 16.33
N SER A 70 10.65 27.52 16.44
CA SER A 70 10.62 28.98 16.44
C SER A 70 10.86 29.41 17.89
N ASP A 71 12.12 29.63 18.27
CA ASP A 71 12.54 30.35 19.48
C ASP A 71 11.89 29.93 20.82
N ALA A 72 11.57 28.64 21.00
CA ALA A 72 11.17 28.13 22.30
C ALA A 72 12.40 27.99 23.20
N ASN A 73 12.50 28.85 24.23
CA ASN A 73 13.48 28.73 25.32
C ASN A 73 13.51 27.27 25.81
N GLU A 74 14.69 26.65 25.76
CA GLU A 74 14.90 25.21 26.00
C GLU A 74 14.53 24.71 27.41
N ASN A 75 14.05 25.58 28.30
CA ASN A 75 13.82 25.30 29.71
C ASN A 75 12.34 25.17 30.11
N ASP A 76 11.39 25.25 29.18
CA ASP A 76 9.96 25.16 29.50
C ASP A 76 9.41 23.77 29.15
N GLU A 77 9.62 22.81 30.07
CA GLU A 77 9.25 21.40 29.92
C GLU A 77 7.74 21.16 29.69
N GLY A 78 6.91 22.19 29.87
CA GLY A 78 5.45 22.16 29.67
C GLY A 78 4.92 23.00 28.51
N SER A 79 5.78 23.59 27.67
CA SER A 79 5.32 24.31 26.47
C SER A 79 4.70 23.35 25.44
N ILE A 80 3.75 23.84 24.64
CA ILE A 80 3.11 23.06 23.57
C ILE A 80 4.18 22.52 22.59
N ASP A 81 5.19 23.33 22.27
CA ASP A 81 6.31 22.95 21.40
C ASP A 81 7.11 21.77 21.96
N SER A 82 7.40 21.79 23.28
CA SER A 82 8.07 20.69 23.96
C SER A 82 7.22 19.42 23.94
N ILE A 83 5.91 19.56 24.11
CA ILE A 83 4.97 18.43 24.04
C ILE A 83 4.92 17.84 22.63
N LEU A 84 4.79 18.66 21.59
CA LEU A 84 4.77 18.22 20.20
C LEU A 84 6.09 17.56 19.79
N SER A 85 7.24 18.11 20.21
CA SER A 85 8.55 17.51 19.96
C SER A 85 8.72 16.14 20.64
N LYS A 86 8.33 16.02 21.91
CA LYS A 86 8.34 14.73 22.63
C LYS A 86 7.39 13.72 21.97
N THR A 87 6.21 14.16 21.56
CA THR A 87 5.23 13.31 20.86
C THR A 87 5.82 12.77 19.56
N GLN A 88 6.47 13.62 18.77
CA GLN A 88 7.13 13.19 17.54
C GLN A 88 8.18 12.10 17.83
N GLN A 89 9.00 12.28 18.88
CA GLN A 89 9.97 11.27 19.30
C GLN A 89 9.30 9.96 19.71
N MET A 90 8.19 10.01 20.45
CA MET A 90 7.43 8.82 20.81
C MET A 90 6.91 8.09 19.58
N ILE A 91 6.37 8.80 18.58
CA ILE A 91 5.89 8.21 17.33
C ILE A 91 7.05 7.55 16.55
N GLN A 92 8.23 8.19 16.50
CA GLN A 92 9.43 7.62 15.87
C GLN A 92 9.94 6.36 16.59
N GLN A 93 9.72 6.28 17.90
CA GLN A 93 10.07 5.13 18.74
C GLN A 93 8.96 4.08 18.81
N GLU A 94 7.89 4.24 18.02
CA GLU A 94 6.71 3.38 18.00
C GLU A 94 5.92 3.35 19.32
N ASP A 95 6.14 4.31 20.21
CA ASP A 95 5.37 4.47 21.45
C ASP A 95 4.08 5.27 21.21
N TYR A 96 3.24 4.74 20.31
CA TYR A 96 2.03 5.41 19.83
C TYR A 96 1.00 5.65 20.93
N VAL A 97 0.88 4.73 21.91
CA VAL A 97 -0.09 4.85 23.00
C VAL A 97 0.27 6.02 23.91
N GLN A 98 1.55 6.21 24.23
CA GLN A 98 1.97 7.36 25.03
C GLN A 98 1.89 8.66 24.22
N ALA A 99 2.19 8.63 22.93
CA ALA A 99 2.00 9.78 22.04
C ALA A 99 0.54 10.26 22.06
N ILE A 100 -0.44 9.35 21.94
CA ILE A 100 -1.87 9.70 22.01
C ILE A 100 -2.21 10.36 23.36
N LYS A 101 -1.83 9.74 24.48
CA LYS A 101 -2.09 10.30 25.82
C LYS A 101 -1.48 11.69 26.00
N GLN A 102 -0.29 11.91 25.45
CA GLN A 102 0.37 13.20 25.56
C GLN A 102 -0.37 14.29 24.77
N LEU A 103 -0.98 13.92 23.64
CA LEU A 103 -1.76 14.82 22.79
C LEU A 103 -3.18 15.11 23.31
N GLU A 104 -3.74 14.28 24.19
CA GLU A 104 -5.08 14.51 24.78
C GLU A 104 -5.21 15.84 25.52
N HIS A 105 -4.09 16.33 26.08
CA HIS A 105 -4.08 17.50 26.95
C HIS A 105 -3.68 18.81 26.26
N ILE A 106 -3.35 18.78 24.97
CA ILE A 106 -2.98 20.00 24.23
C ILE A 106 -4.18 20.58 23.47
N PRO A 107 -4.20 21.92 23.25
CA PRO A 107 -5.20 22.56 22.40
C PRO A 107 -5.21 21.98 20.99
N ASP A 108 -6.37 22.07 20.32
CA ASP A 108 -6.51 21.63 18.94
C ASP A 108 -5.60 22.46 18.02
N SER A 109 -4.89 21.76 17.14
CA SER A 109 -3.93 22.32 16.18
C SER A 109 -3.68 21.32 15.05
N ASP A 110 -3.23 21.81 13.90
CA ASP A 110 -2.94 20.96 12.74
C ASP A 110 -1.86 19.90 13.05
N HIS A 111 -0.88 20.25 13.88
CA HIS A 111 0.16 19.33 14.35
C HIS A 111 -0.42 18.21 15.22
N LYS A 112 -1.35 18.54 16.11
CA LYS A 112 -2.05 17.56 16.95
C LYS A 112 -2.81 16.56 16.08
N ASP A 113 -3.57 17.06 15.11
CA ASP A 113 -4.36 16.21 14.22
C ASP A 113 -3.45 15.28 13.39
N TRP A 114 -2.34 15.80 12.88
CA TRP A 114 -1.36 15.02 12.13
C TRP A 114 -0.70 13.92 12.97
N TYR A 115 -0.28 14.24 14.20
CA TYR A 115 0.34 13.27 15.09
C TYR A 115 -0.68 12.24 15.61
N LEU A 116 -1.93 12.62 15.85
CA LEU A 116 -2.99 11.68 16.20
C LEU A 116 -3.29 10.74 15.03
N LEU A 117 -3.37 11.22 13.79
CA LEU A 117 -3.52 10.37 12.62
C LEU A 117 -2.44 9.27 12.57
N ASN A 118 -1.18 9.66 12.70
CA ASN A 118 -0.05 8.75 12.64
C ASN A 118 -0.01 7.77 13.83
N ALA A 119 -0.32 8.25 15.05
CA ALA A 119 -0.32 7.39 16.23
C ALA A 119 -1.48 6.38 16.21
N TYR A 120 -2.68 6.78 15.78
CA TYR A 120 -3.81 5.85 15.61
C TYR A 120 -3.55 4.83 14.49
N LEU A 121 -2.90 5.24 13.40
CA LEU A 121 -2.40 4.30 12.38
C LEU A 121 -1.39 3.29 12.96
N GLY A 122 -0.52 3.74 13.86
CA GLY A 122 0.48 2.89 14.52
C GLY A 122 -0.11 1.78 15.38
N ILE A 123 -1.27 2.02 16.01
CA ILE A 123 -1.97 1.04 16.86
C ILE A 123 -3.13 0.31 16.16
N ASP A 124 -3.27 0.46 14.83
CA ASP A 124 -4.38 -0.11 14.05
C ASP A 124 -5.79 0.34 14.49
N ASP A 125 -5.92 1.50 15.13
CA ASP A 125 -7.23 2.07 15.45
C ASP A 125 -7.79 2.82 14.23
N PHE A 126 -8.33 2.05 13.29
CA PHE A 126 -8.82 2.57 12.03
C PHE A 126 -9.99 3.54 12.17
N ASN A 127 -10.78 3.45 13.25
CA ASN A 127 -11.91 4.36 13.44
C ASN A 127 -11.43 5.78 13.75
N ASN A 128 -10.53 5.91 14.72
CA ASN A 128 -9.96 7.21 15.07
C ASN A 128 -9.02 7.72 13.98
N MET A 129 -8.23 6.83 13.37
CA MET A 129 -7.37 7.18 12.22
C MET A 129 -8.21 7.79 11.08
N GLU A 130 -9.34 7.17 10.70
CA GLU A 130 -10.20 7.69 9.63
C GLU A 130 -10.83 9.04 9.97
N PHE A 131 -11.18 9.26 11.24
CA PHE A 131 -11.69 10.54 11.70
C PHE A 131 -10.66 11.66 11.45
N TYR A 132 -9.40 11.46 11.87
CA TYR A 132 -8.34 12.46 11.65
C TYR A 132 -7.96 12.58 10.18
N PHE A 133 -7.92 11.47 9.43
CA PHE A 133 -7.69 11.50 8.00
C PHE A 133 -8.74 12.36 7.29
N HIS A 134 -10.02 12.16 7.60
CA HIS A 134 -11.10 12.93 7.02
C HIS A 134 -11.02 14.42 7.42
N LYS A 135 -10.74 14.70 8.69
CA LYS A 135 -10.57 16.06 9.20
C LYS A 135 -9.50 16.83 8.41
N ILE A 136 -8.31 16.23 8.25
CA ILE A 136 -7.17 16.83 7.54
C ILE A 136 -7.46 16.94 6.03
N ASN A 137 -8.04 15.90 5.43
CA ASN A 137 -8.29 15.85 3.98
C ASN A 137 -9.38 16.83 3.52
N THR A 138 -10.38 17.11 4.36
CA THR A 138 -11.49 18.00 4.01
C THR A 138 -11.17 19.48 4.26
N ASP A 139 -10.23 19.78 5.15
CA ASP A 139 -9.78 21.14 5.40
C ASP A 139 -8.61 21.51 4.46
N GLN A 140 -8.92 22.29 3.42
CA GLN A 140 -7.94 22.74 2.42
C GLN A 140 -6.86 23.67 3.00
N TYR A 141 -7.08 24.25 4.17
CA TYR A 141 -6.13 25.14 4.84
C TYR A 141 -5.30 24.43 5.90
N HIS A 142 -5.60 23.17 6.20
CA HIS A 142 -4.83 22.39 7.15
C HIS A 142 -3.40 22.22 6.66
N LEU A 143 -2.42 22.48 7.52
CA LEU A 143 -0.99 22.47 7.19
C LEU A 143 -0.55 21.18 6.47
N TYR A 144 -1.15 20.07 6.86
CA TYR A 144 -0.84 18.72 6.38
C TYR A 144 -1.80 18.19 5.30
N ASN A 145 -2.69 19.00 4.73
CA ASN A 145 -3.63 18.54 3.71
C ASN A 145 -2.91 17.94 2.48
N LEU A 146 -1.81 18.56 2.06
CA LEU A 146 -1.02 18.10 0.91
C LEU A 146 -0.22 16.82 1.17
N GLU A 147 0.04 16.49 2.44
CA GLU A 147 0.72 15.26 2.83
C GLU A 147 -0.19 14.02 2.70
N LEU A 148 -1.51 14.23 2.65
CA LEU A 148 -2.48 13.18 2.32
C LEU A 148 -2.60 13.00 0.81
N ASP A 149 -1.47 12.74 0.16
CA ASP A 149 -1.43 12.55 -1.29
C ASP A 149 -2.10 11.23 -1.71
N LEU A 150 -2.19 11.04 -3.03
CA LEU A 150 -2.79 9.83 -3.61
C LEU A 150 -2.02 8.56 -3.17
N MET A 151 -0.71 8.64 -3.01
CA MET A 151 0.12 7.50 -2.65
C MET A 151 -0.12 7.09 -1.19
N PHE A 152 -0.15 8.04 -0.27
CA PHE A 152 -0.50 7.83 1.13
C PHE A 152 -1.88 7.18 1.24
N THR A 153 -2.86 7.72 0.51
CA THR A 153 -4.22 7.20 0.49
C THR A 153 -4.27 5.75 -0.01
N VAL A 154 -3.59 5.45 -1.12
CA VAL A 154 -3.53 4.08 -1.66
C VAL A 154 -2.84 3.13 -0.68
N HIS A 155 -1.69 3.50 -0.11
CA HIS A 155 -1.00 2.69 0.88
C HIS A 155 -1.88 2.40 2.11
N LEU A 156 -2.61 3.42 2.59
CA LEU A 156 -3.52 3.28 3.72
C LEU A 156 -4.65 2.28 3.45
N TYR A 157 -5.30 2.37 2.29
CA TYR A 157 -6.36 1.42 1.92
C TYR A 157 -5.83 -0.01 1.78
N ILE A 158 -4.66 -0.19 1.16
CA ILE A 158 -4.05 -1.51 1.02
C ILE A 158 -3.65 -2.07 2.39
N TYR A 159 -3.09 -1.24 3.28
CA TYR A 159 -2.75 -1.64 4.64
C TYR A 159 -3.99 -2.06 5.43
N LYS A 160 -5.07 -1.28 5.38
CA LYS A 160 -6.34 -1.64 6.02
C LYS A 160 -6.90 -2.97 5.50
N PHE A 161 -6.84 -3.19 4.18
CA PHE A 161 -7.23 -4.45 3.57
C PHE A 161 -6.35 -5.63 4.01
N LYS A 162 -5.03 -5.41 4.07
CA LYS A 162 -4.07 -6.41 4.58
C LYS A 162 -4.41 -6.81 6.02
N ARG A 163 -4.68 -5.84 6.90
CA ARG A 163 -5.03 -6.10 8.31
C ARG A 163 -6.38 -6.79 8.43
N SER A 164 -7.39 -6.42 7.64
CA SER A 164 -8.70 -7.08 7.68
C SER A 164 -8.64 -8.56 7.27
N ILE A 165 -7.83 -8.92 6.27
CA ILE A 165 -7.57 -10.33 5.93
C ILE A 165 -6.91 -11.05 7.11
N LEU A 166 -5.91 -10.43 7.73
CA LEU A 166 -5.14 -11.03 8.82
C LEU A 166 -6.04 -11.31 10.04
N TYR A 167 -6.93 -10.39 10.39
CA TYR A 167 -7.92 -10.58 11.45
C TYR A 167 -8.98 -11.63 11.12
N ALA A 168 -9.31 -11.85 9.84
CA ALA A 168 -10.25 -12.89 9.44
C ALA A 168 -9.65 -14.32 9.51
N LEU A 169 -8.33 -14.44 9.62
CA LEU A 169 -7.60 -15.71 9.65
C LEU A 169 -7.22 -16.17 11.07
N ILE A 170 -7.44 -15.34 12.10
CA ILE A 170 -7.17 -15.59 13.52
C ILE A 170 -8.49 -15.84 14.25
#